data_AF-J2A194-F1
#
_entry.id   AF-J2A194-F1
#
_cell.length_a   1.000
_cell.length_b   1.000
_cell.length_c   1.000
_cell.angle_alpha   90.00
_cell.angle_beta   90.00
_cell.angle_gamma   90.00
#
_symmetry.space_group_name_H-M   'P 1'
#
loop_
_entity.id
_entity.type
_entity.pdbx_description
1 polymer ?
#
loop_
_entity_poly.entity_id
_entity_poly.type
_entity_poly.pdbx_seq_one_letter_code
_entity_poly.pdbx_strand_id
1 'polypeptide(L)' 'MRPVAVDHHSSKGYMIVHRCTGCGVRRRNRMADDPHQGDDLDQVLTVLRTGLSRHEAGRSARPWRLI' A
#
# COMPACT_ATOMS: atom_id res chain seq x y z
N MET A 1 5.11 -10.18 6.05
CA MET A 1 4.87 -8.81 5.50
C MET A 1 3.89 -8.11 6.42
N ARG A 2 3.98 -6.80 6.64
CA ARG A 2 3.00 -6.03 7.43
C ARG A 2 2.44 -4.85 6.64
N PRO A 3 1.13 -4.59 6.63
CA PRO A 3 0.59 -3.40 5.99
C PRO A 3 1.01 -2.17 6.80
N VAL A 4 1.44 -1.12 6.10
CA VAL A 4 1.94 0.10 6.75
C VAL A 4 1.33 1.38 6.20
N ALA A 5 0.74 1.38 5.00
CA ALA A 5 0.08 2.55 4.43
C ALA A 5 -0.90 2.14 3.33
N VAL A 6 -1.87 3.01 3.04
CA VAL A 6 -2.71 2.94 1.85
C VAL A 6 -2.37 4.12 0.95
N ASP A 7 -2.11 3.84 -0.32
CA ASP A 7 -1.79 4.81 -1.37
C ASP A 7 -2.89 4.80 -2.44
N HIS A 8 -2.99 5.87 -3.22
CA HIS A 8 -3.97 5.96 -4.31
C HIS A 8 -3.26 6.21 -5.65
N HIS A 9 -3.58 5.40 -6.66
CA HIS A 9 -3.09 5.56 -8.02
C HIS A 9 -4.24 5.85 -8.98
N SER A 10 -4.15 6.95 -9.71
CA SER A 10 -5.25 7.45 -10.56
C SER A 10 -5.86 6.41 -11.51
N SER A 11 -5.04 5.53 -12.11
CA SER A 11 -5.54 4.47 -13.02
C SER A 11 -5.65 3.08 -12.41
N LYS A 12 -5.16 2.86 -11.18
CA LYS A 12 -5.12 1.52 -10.55
C LYS A 12 -5.94 1.43 -9.26
N GLY A 13 -6.51 2.55 -8.80
CA GLY A 13 -7.26 2.63 -7.57
C GLY A 13 -6.36 2.59 -6.33
N TYR A 14 -6.92 2.08 -5.24
CA TYR A 14 -6.22 1.94 -3.97
C TYR A 14 -5.12 0.87 -4.04
N MET A 15 -4.00 1.18 -3.41
CA MET A 15 -2.85 0.29 -3.28
C MET A 15 -2.46 0.16 -1.82
N ILE A 16 -2.22 -1.07 -1.37
CA ILE A 16 -1.73 -1.35 -0.03
C ILE A 16 -0.20 -1.40 -0.04
N VAL A 17 0.43 -0.70 0.89
CA VAL A 17 1.89 -0.71 1.06
C VAL A 17 2.23 -1.66 2.18
N HIS A 18 3.03 -2.67 1.86
CA HIS A 18 3.55 -3.63 2.82
C HIS A 18 5.02 -3.36 3.11
N ARG A 19 5.42 -3.49 4.37
CA ARG A 19 6.82 -3.53 4.80
C ARG A 19 7.21 -4.98 5.15
N CYS A 20 8.33 -5.45 4.64
CA CYS A 20 8.91 -6.72 5.08
C CYS A 20 9.36 -6.60 6.52
N THR A 21 8.96 -7.57 7.35
CA THR A 21 9.33 -7.62 8.77
C THR A 21 10.77 -8.11 8.98
N GLY A 22 11.36 -8.80 8.00
CA GLY A 22 12.77 -9.23 8.04
C GLY A 22 13.74 -8.18 7.49
N CYS A 23 13.59 -7.78 6.22
CA CYS A 23 14.54 -6.89 5.56
C CYS A 23 14.09 -5.42 5.47
N GLY A 24 12.87 -5.09 5.89
CA GLY A 24 12.38 -3.71 5.88
C GLY A 24 11.94 -3.16 4.52
N VAL A 25 12.14 -3.88 3.41
CA VAL A 25 11.74 -3.43 2.07
C VAL A 25 10.24 -3.12 2.02
N ARG A 26 9.88 -2.08 1.26
CA ARG A 26 8.49 -1.68 1.04
C ARG A 26 8.03 -2.03 -0.37
N ARG A 27 6.84 -2.58 -0.48
CA ARG A 27 6.21 -2.95 -1.76
C ARG A 27 4.78 -2.46 -1.78
N ARG A 28 4.36 -1.92 -2.93
CA ARG A 28 2.97 -1.52 -3.19
C ARG A 28 2.29 -2.62 -3.98
N ASN A 29 1.13 -3.07 -3.52
CA ASN A 29 0.28 -4.00 -4.25
C ASN A 29 -1.06 -3.34 -4.56
N ARG A 30 -1.67 -3.67 -5.70
CA ARG A 30 -3.05 -3.25 -5.97
C ARG A 30 -3.94 -3.97 -4.96
N MET A 31 -4.91 -3.25 -4.37
CA MET A 31 -5.88 -3.91 -3.51
C MET A 31 -6.76 -4.86 -4.34
N ALA A 32 -7.04 -6.02 -3.78
CA ALA A 32 -7.94 -7.01 -4.36
C ALA A 32 -9.17 -7.19 -3.48
N ASP A 33 -10.35 -7.15 -4.10
CA ASP A 33 -11.62 -7.59 -3.54
C ASP A 33 -11.97 -8.94 -4.15
N ASP A 34 -11.10 -9.92 -3.88
CA ASP A 34 -11.20 -11.29 -4.40
C ASP A 34 -11.61 -12.24 -3.25
N PRO A 35 -12.54 -13.19 -3.48
CA PRO A 35 -13.02 -14.07 -2.41
C PRO A 35 -11.98 -15.10 -1.93
N HIS A 36 -10.89 -15.32 -2.66
CA HIS A 36 -9.86 -16.29 -2.33
C HIS A 36 -8.53 -15.64 -1.95
N GLN A 37 -8.21 -14.49 -2.53
CA GLN A 37 -6.95 -13.76 -2.32
C GLN A 37 -7.14 -12.25 -2.12
N GLY A 38 -8.31 -11.84 -1.64
CA GLY A 38 -8.59 -10.45 -1.30
C GLY A 38 -7.77 -9.95 -0.11
N ASP A 39 -7.57 -8.64 -0.06
CA ASP A 39 -7.00 -7.99 1.11
C ASP A 39 -8.04 -7.96 2.24
N ASP A 40 -7.56 -8.16 3.47
CA ASP A 40 -8.40 -8.03 4.67
C ASP A 40 -8.84 -6.56 4.85
N LEU A 41 -10.12 -6.30 4.60
CA LEU A 41 -10.70 -4.96 4.61
C LEU A 41 -10.56 -4.28 5.98
N ASP A 42 -10.69 -5.02 7.08
CA ASP A 42 -10.59 -4.47 8.43
C ASP A 42 -9.16 -4.00 8.72
N GLN A 43 -8.16 -4.76 8.26
CA GLN A 43 -6.75 -4.33 8.35
C GLN A 43 -6.48 -3.09 7.50
N VAL A 44 -7.01 -3.04 6.28
CA VAL A 44 -6.87 -1.88 5.38
C VAL A 44 -7.48 -0.63 6.03
N LEU A 45 -8.72 -0.73 6.53
CA LEU A 45 -9.40 0.38 7.19
C LEU A 45 -8.69 0.81 8.47
N THR A 46 -8.12 -0.13 9.22
CA THR A 46 -7.31 0.18 10.40
C THR A 46 -6.09 1.01 10.02
N VAL A 47 -5.34 0.62 8.99
CA VAL A 47 -4.17 1.38 8.51
C VAL A 47 -4.58 2.75 7.99
N LEU A 48 -5.67 2.84 7.23
CA LEU A 48 -6.19 4.10 6.70
C LEU A 48 -6.60 5.07 7.82
N ARG A 49 -7.29 4.58 8.86
CA ARG A 49 -7.78 5.40 9.99
C ARG A 49 -6.67 5.84 10.93
N THR A 50 -5.74 4.93 11.24
CA THR A 50 -4.66 5.19 12.20
C THR A 50 -3.54 6.03 11.60
N GLY A 51 -3.49 6.18 10.28
CA GLY A 51 -2.47 7.00 9.62
C GLY A 51 -1.05 6.53 9.92
N LEU A 52 -0.86 5.22 10.16
CA LEU A 52 0.45 4.60 10.09
C LEU A 52 1.05 5.04 8.74
N SER A 53 2.15 5.80 8.84
CA SER A 53 2.86 6.50 7.75
C SER A 53 2.26 7.79 7.18
N ARG A 54 1.98 8.83 8.00
CA ARG A 54 2.01 10.23 7.51
C ARG A 54 3.43 10.73 7.16
N HIS A 55 4.49 10.13 7.72
CA HIS A 55 5.88 10.60 7.57
C HIS A 55 6.83 9.66 6.83
N GLU A 56 6.40 8.44 6.49
CA GLU A 56 7.19 7.50 5.67
C GLU A 56 6.63 7.37 4.25
N ALA A 57 5.63 8.15 3.85
CA ALA A 57 5.31 8.36 2.45
C ALA A 57 6.42 9.24 1.85
N GLY A 58 7.60 8.65 1.64
CA GLY A 58 8.65 9.25 0.84
C GLY A 58 8.00 9.81 -0.41
N ARG A 59 8.21 11.11 -0.65
CA ARG A 59 7.82 11.83 -1.86
C ARG A 59 7.83 10.85 -3.00
N SER A 60 6.67 10.66 -3.62
CA SER A 60 6.52 9.96 -4.89
C SER A 60 7.56 10.50 -5.87
N ALA A 61 8.74 9.90 -5.88
CA ALA A 61 9.73 10.07 -6.93
C ALA A 61 9.17 9.30 -8.12
N ARG A 62 8.24 9.94 -8.85
CA ARG A 62 8.07 9.60 -10.26
C ARG A 62 9.37 10.04 -10.93
N PRO A 63 9.97 9.14 -11.73
CA PRO A 63 9.58 9.14 -13.12
C PRO A 63 9.33 7.71 -13.59
N TRP A 64 8.07 7.35 -13.77
CA TRP A 64 7.76 6.25 -14.69
C TRP A 64 7.91 6.85 -16.09
N ARG A 65 9.04 6.53 -16.74
CA ARG A 65 9.24 6.79 -18.17
C ARG A 65 8.09 6.16 -18.94
N LEU A 66 7.50 6.94 -19.84
CA LEU A 66 6.77 6.41 -20.98
C LEU A 66 7.76 5.57 -21.80
N ILE A 67 7.39 4.31 -22.01
CA ILE A 67 7.72 3.51 -23.18
C ILE A 67 6.47 2.70 -23.49
#